data_AF-A0A1X6MJJ7-F1
#
_entry.id   AF-A0A1X6MJJ7-F1
#
_cell.length_a   1.000
_cell.length_b   1.000
_cell.length_c   1.000
_cell.angle_alpha   90.00
_cell.angle_beta   90.00
_cell.angle_gamma   90.00
#
_symmetry.space_group_name_H-M   'P 1'
#
loop_
_entity.id
_entity.type
_entity.pdbx_description
1 polymer ?
#
loop_
_entity_poly.entity_id
_entity_poly.type
_entity_poly.pdbx_seq_one_letter_code
_entity_poly.pdbx_strand_id
1 'polypeptide(L)'
;MALNTTDYSLTTLLESTPYRLAYSLPLILVSFVLTFAGAFLTLDRTRTFAPRITSTAVSTRSHAPNRVQIFMRRFLLLEGGLGGLASGYAFGVYFVTFLSLVVPNERGTPQLSSKAFLAVWVLAAIICTLLAGRWKYAALFFTGVSGYTLLALAICVIVHPSLITRVALVSVFLLVGTVLCLLPLARYQHLFVRIGASASGAFGVVTCISLLVGISAWGNVWERLWVSDGAGWGTNAEKGLSAAYCLLLLSGTACDWFLRYKLGENPDEKWDNYLAEYTTSLPNSADRAGTFAPLTSFWSRHFGLGDAHLPTEIIYPVDVDLKQSIP
;
A
#
# COMPACT_ATOMS: atom_id res chain seq x y z
N MET A 1 24.44 -17.41 -30.24
CA MET A 1 23.79 -16.18 -29.74
C MET A 1 24.78 -15.06 -29.94
N ALA A 2 24.45 -14.05 -30.75
CA ALA A 2 25.35 -12.94 -31.01
C ALA A 2 25.58 -12.16 -29.72
N LEU A 3 26.85 -11.99 -29.32
CA LEU A 3 27.28 -11.14 -28.21
C LEU A 3 27.05 -9.68 -28.61
N ASN A 4 25.87 -9.14 -28.31
CA ASN A 4 25.69 -7.69 -28.26
C ASN A 4 26.49 -7.16 -27.07
N THR A 5 27.62 -6.51 -27.35
CA THR A 5 28.58 -5.97 -26.37
C THR A 5 28.10 -4.71 -25.62
N THR A 6 26.80 -4.41 -25.65
CA THR A 6 26.22 -3.29 -24.89
C THR A 6 25.20 -3.82 -23.91
N ASP A 7 25.68 -4.28 -22.74
CA ASP A 7 24.82 -4.68 -21.64
C ASP A 7 24.04 -3.45 -21.14
N TYR A 8 22.71 -3.48 -21.32
CA TYR A 8 21.85 -2.39 -20.85
C TYR A 8 21.55 -2.56 -19.37
N SER A 9 21.96 -1.54 -18.60
CA SER A 9 21.93 -1.54 -17.14
C SER A 9 21.09 -0.41 -16.58
N LEU A 10 20.65 -0.56 -15.32
CA LEU A 10 19.97 0.53 -14.63
C LEU A 10 20.90 1.73 -14.45
N THR A 11 22.19 1.48 -14.19
CA THR A 11 23.20 2.53 -14.09
C THR A 11 23.39 3.30 -15.40
N THR A 12 23.29 2.66 -16.56
CA THR A 12 23.40 3.35 -17.86
C THR A 12 22.12 4.10 -18.22
N LEU A 13 20.93 3.61 -17.84
CA LEU A 13 19.68 4.38 -17.94
C LEU A 13 19.71 5.65 -17.08
N LEU A 14 20.40 5.60 -15.94
CA LEU A 14 20.56 6.68 -14.98
C LEU A 14 21.98 7.24 -15.00
N GLU A 15 22.53 7.50 -16.19
CA GLU A 15 23.93 7.90 -16.35
C GLU A 15 24.28 9.17 -15.57
N SER A 16 23.38 10.16 -15.54
CA SER A 16 23.63 11.43 -14.87
C SER A 16 23.14 11.45 -13.41
N THR A 17 23.88 12.16 -12.54
CA THR A 17 23.51 12.41 -11.14
C THR A 17 22.07 12.89 -10.93
N PRO A 18 21.54 13.88 -11.68
CA PRO A 18 20.16 14.32 -11.46
C PRO A 18 19.13 13.23 -11.75
N TYR A 19 19.35 12.35 -12.74
CA TYR A 19 18.45 11.23 -13.01
C TYR A 19 18.53 10.15 -11.92
N ARG A 20 19.74 9.85 -11.42
CA ARG A 20 19.89 8.93 -10.27
C ARG A 20 19.16 9.44 -9.04
N LEU A 21 19.27 10.73 -8.74
CA LEU A 21 18.59 11.36 -7.60
C LEU A 21 17.07 11.38 -7.81
N ALA A 22 16.60 11.73 -9.01
CA ALA A 22 15.18 11.74 -9.34
C ALA A 22 14.53 10.36 -9.19
N TYR A 23 15.25 9.28 -9.54
CA TYR A 23 14.80 7.91 -9.33
C TYR A 23 14.90 7.48 -7.85
N SER A 24 16.05 7.71 -7.22
CA SER A 24 16.38 7.10 -5.94
C SER A 24 15.73 7.78 -4.74
N LEU A 25 15.56 9.12 -4.74
CA LEU A 25 15.03 9.85 -3.58
C LEU A 25 13.55 9.55 -3.30
N PRO A 26 12.65 9.58 -4.30
CA PRO A 26 11.25 9.21 -4.05
C PRO A 26 11.13 7.72 -3.69
N LEU A 27 11.88 6.86 -4.39
CA LEU A 27 11.85 5.42 -4.16
C LEU A 27 12.36 5.06 -2.75
N ILE A 28 13.46 5.65 -2.26
CA ILE A 28 13.99 5.33 -0.94
C ILE A 28 13.03 5.75 0.17
N LEU A 29 12.38 6.92 0.05
CA LEU A 29 11.38 7.39 1.03
C LEU A 29 10.18 6.44 1.10
N VAL A 30 9.60 6.09 -0.05
CA VAL A 30 8.48 5.14 -0.10
C VAL A 30 8.90 3.75 0.38
N SER A 31 10.11 3.33 0.02
CA SER A 31 10.67 2.03 0.40
C SER A 31 10.90 1.92 1.91
N PHE A 32 11.33 2.99 2.58
CA PHE A 32 11.42 3.03 4.05
C PHE A 32 10.04 2.83 4.70
N VAL A 33 9.01 3.53 4.20
CA VAL A 33 7.64 3.36 4.71
C VAL A 33 7.15 1.92 4.50
N LEU A 34 7.36 1.36 3.30
CA LEU A 34 7.00 -0.03 3.01
C LEU A 34 7.74 -1.04 3.88
N THR A 35 9.04 -0.81 4.12
CA THR A 35 9.91 -1.71 4.90
C THR A 35 9.35 -1.93 6.30
N PHE A 36 8.96 -0.84 6.98
CA PHE A 36 8.63 -0.85 8.41
C PHE A 36 7.14 -0.80 8.73
N ALA A 37 6.29 -0.30 7.84
CA ALA A 37 4.87 -0.09 8.11
C ALA A 37 3.96 -0.44 6.92
N GLY A 38 4.48 -1.08 5.88
CA GLY A 38 3.73 -1.29 4.64
C GLY A 38 2.43 -2.07 4.84
N ALA A 39 2.47 -3.19 5.56
CA ALA A 39 1.28 -4.00 5.76
C ALA A 39 0.32 -3.41 6.79
N PHE A 40 0.84 -2.81 7.86
CA PHE A 40 0.06 -2.07 8.85
C PHE A 40 -0.74 -0.93 8.20
N LEU A 41 -0.09 -0.10 7.37
CA LEU A 41 -0.77 0.98 6.66
C LEU A 41 -1.75 0.42 5.63
N THR A 42 -1.40 -0.67 4.93
CA THR A 42 -2.28 -1.27 3.91
C THR A 42 -3.52 -1.92 4.52
N LEU A 43 -3.36 -2.66 5.62
CA LEU A 43 -4.36 -3.59 6.13
C LEU A 43 -5.14 -3.07 7.33
N ASP A 44 -4.48 -2.35 8.24
CA ASP A 44 -5.01 -2.07 9.57
C ASP A 44 -5.50 -0.61 9.70
N ARG A 45 -4.63 0.39 9.48
CA ARG A 45 -4.94 1.77 9.94
C ARG A 45 -5.49 2.77 8.95
N THR A 46 -5.06 2.71 7.69
CA THR A 46 -5.38 3.79 6.73
C THR A 46 -6.47 3.41 5.74
N ARG A 47 -7.16 2.30 6.00
CA ARG A 47 -8.33 1.91 5.23
C ARG A 47 -9.54 2.72 5.68
N THR A 48 -10.11 3.47 4.74
CA THR A 48 -11.47 3.96 4.91
C THR A 48 -12.43 2.86 4.47
N PHE A 49 -13.18 2.32 5.43
CA PHE A 49 -14.26 1.37 5.12
C PHE A 49 -15.41 2.11 4.44
N ALA A 50 -16.01 1.48 3.43
CA ALA A 50 -17.25 1.98 2.87
C ALA A 50 -18.32 1.94 3.99
N PRO A 51 -19.03 3.06 4.27
CA PRO A 51 -20.12 3.05 5.24
C PRO A 51 -21.14 1.98 4.82
N ARG A 52 -21.53 1.10 5.75
CA ARG A 52 -22.48 0.01 5.47
C ARG A 52 -23.81 0.62 5.03
N ILE A 53 -24.31 0.21 3.86
CA ILE A 53 -25.57 0.70 3.29
C ILE A 53 -26.75 0.48 4.26
N THR A 54 -26.65 -0.52 5.14
CA THR A 54 -27.67 -0.85 6.15
C THR A 54 -27.81 0.17 7.27
N SER A 55 -26.78 0.96 7.62
CA SER A 55 -26.91 2.00 8.65
C SER A 55 -27.54 3.30 8.11
N THR A 56 -27.80 3.38 6.80
CA THR A 56 -28.40 4.55 6.14
C THR A 56 -29.85 4.35 5.69
N ALA A 57 -30.49 3.23 6.03
CA ALA A 57 -31.91 3.02 5.72
C ALA A 57 -32.85 3.98 6.49
N VAL A 58 -32.36 4.65 7.54
CA VAL A 58 -33.08 5.75 8.20
C VAL A 58 -32.71 7.06 7.51
N SER A 59 -33.22 7.26 6.29
CA SER A 59 -33.10 8.55 5.61
C SER A 59 -34.08 9.54 6.23
N THR A 60 -33.60 10.42 7.11
CA THR A 60 -34.27 11.71 7.30
C THR A 60 -34.05 12.55 6.04
N ARG A 61 -35.17 13.06 5.53
CA ARG A 61 -35.46 13.62 4.21
C ARG A 61 -34.73 14.92 3.83
N SER A 62 -33.55 15.23 4.36
CA SER A 62 -32.92 16.54 4.14
C SER A 62 -31.65 16.46 3.26
N HIS A 63 -31.78 17.03 2.06
CA HIS A 63 -30.76 17.33 1.06
C HIS A 63 -30.11 16.14 0.35
N ALA A 64 -30.52 15.95 -0.91
CA ALA A 64 -29.81 15.11 -1.86
C ALA A 64 -28.33 15.55 -1.92
N PRO A 65 -27.37 14.67 -1.60
CA PRO A 65 -25.96 15.04 -1.62
C PRO A 65 -25.56 15.46 -3.04
N ASN A 66 -24.88 16.60 -3.15
CA ASN A 66 -24.39 17.10 -4.43
C ASN A 66 -23.60 16.00 -5.15
N ARG A 67 -23.82 15.80 -6.47
CA ARG A 67 -23.12 14.77 -7.27
C ARG A 67 -21.59 14.80 -7.09
N VAL A 68 -21.04 16.00 -6.90
CA VAL A 68 -19.61 16.24 -6.60
C VAL A 68 -19.18 15.63 -5.27
N GLN A 69 -20.01 15.68 -4.23
CA GLN A 69 -19.71 15.12 -2.92
C GLN A 69 -19.77 13.59 -2.92
N ILE A 70 -20.72 13.00 -3.65
CA ILE A 70 -20.78 11.55 -3.87
C ILE A 70 -19.54 11.09 -4.65
N PHE A 71 -19.18 11.82 -5.71
CA PHE A 71 -18.00 11.54 -6.51
C PHE A 71 -16.72 11.65 -5.67
N MET A 72 -16.52 12.75 -4.94
CA MET A 72 -15.37 12.92 -4.06
C MET A 72 -15.29 11.83 -2.99
N ARG A 73 -16.40 11.48 -2.32
CA ARG A 73 -16.41 10.35 -1.36
C ARG A 73 -16.01 9.04 -2.04
N ARG A 74 -16.49 8.78 -3.26
CA ARG A 74 -16.19 7.55 -4.00
C ARG A 74 -14.73 7.45 -4.47
N PHE A 75 -14.10 8.60 -4.75
CA PHE A 75 -12.69 8.71 -5.13
C PHE A 75 -11.75 8.75 -3.92
N LEU A 76 -12.20 9.30 -2.78
CA LEU A 76 -11.45 9.37 -1.53
C LEU A 76 -11.52 8.09 -0.69
N LEU A 77 -12.34 7.11 -1.09
CA LEU A 77 -12.34 5.77 -0.49
C LEU A 77 -11.02 5.06 -0.82
N LEU A 78 -10.19 4.93 0.21
CA LEU A 78 -8.83 4.42 0.12
C LEU A 78 -8.80 3.03 0.73
N GLU A 79 -9.39 2.05 0.04
CA GLU A 79 -9.50 0.67 0.52
C GLU A 79 -8.12 -0.01 0.64
N GLY A 80 -7.14 0.42 -0.18
CA GLY A 80 -5.75 -0.02 -0.06
C GLY A 80 -4.96 0.76 0.99
N GLY A 81 -5.47 1.89 1.49
CA GLY A 81 -4.76 2.78 2.40
C GLY A 81 -3.48 3.39 1.82
N LEU A 82 -2.76 4.14 2.66
CA LEU A 82 -1.44 4.70 2.36
C LEU A 82 -0.42 3.61 2.02
N GLY A 83 -0.52 2.44 2.65
CA GLY A 83 0.34 1.30 2.31
C GLY A 83 0.05 0.77 0.90
N GLY A 84 -1.21 0.78 0.47
CA GLY A 84 -1.62 0.52 -0.91
C GLY A 84 -0.98 1.50 -1.88
N LEU A 85 -1.11 2.82 -1.63
CA LEU A 85 -0.45 3.85 -2.45
C LEU A 85 1.06 3.61 -2.57
N ALA A 86 1.73 3.37 -1.45
CA ALA A 86 3.17 3.10 -1.40
C ALA A 86 3.54 1.83 -2.20
N SER A 87 2.78 0.74 -2.04
CA SER A 87 3.01 -0.52 -2.76
C SER A 87 2.77 -0.39 -4.27
N GLY A 88 1.76 0.39 -4.67
CA GLY A 88 1.47 0.68 -6.07
C GLY A 88 2.54 1.54 -6.72
N TYR A 89 3.03 2.55 -5.99
CA TYR A 89 4.18 3.35 -6.43
C TYR A 89 5.39 2.46 -6.69
N ALA A 90 5.83 1.70 -5.67
CA ALA A 90 6.99 0.83 -5.76
C ALA A 90 6.84 -0.21 -6.89
N PHE A 91 5.69 -0.88 -6.98
CA PHE A 91 5.39 -1.81 -8.07
C PHE A 91 5.52 -1.16 -9.45
N GLY A 92 4.93 0.02 -9.66
CA GLY A 92 5.05 0.74 -10.94
C GLY A 92 6.49 1.08 -11.29
N VAL A 93 7.28 1.52 -10.30
CA VAL A 93 8.72 1.77 -10.46
C VAL A 93 9.46 0.52 -10.90
N TYR A 94 9.28 -0.58 -10.16
CA TYR A 94 9.97 -1.84 -10.42
C TYR A 94 9.55 -2.46 -11.76
N PHE A 95 8.27 -2.42 -12.09
CA PHE A 95 7.73 -2.96 -13.33
C PHE A 95 8.29 -2.24 -14.55
N VAL A 96 8.29 -0.91 -14.56
CA VAL A 96 8.89 -0.14 -15.67
C VAL A 96 10.39 -0.37 -15.73
N THR A 97 11.07 -0.39 -14.58
CA THR A 97 12.52 -0.68 -14.53
C THR A 97 12.81 -2.03 -15.18
N PHE A 98 12.11 -3.08 -14.76
CA PHE A 98 12.25 -4.43 -15.32
C PHE A 98 11.98 -4.45 -16.83
N LEU A 99 10.86 -3.90 -17.30
CA LEU A 99 10.54 -3.89 -18.73
C LEU A 99 11.54 -3.08 -19.56
N SER A 100 11.99 -1.93 -19.05
CA SER A 100 12.96 -1.07 -19.74
C SER A 100 14.34 -1.72 -19.89
N LEU A 101 14.66 -2.69 -19.03
CA LEU A 101 15.90 -3.45 -19.09
C LEU A 101 15.75 -4.74 -19.90
N VAL A 102 14.70 -5.52 -19.67
CA VAL A 102 14.52 -6.82 -20.33
C VAL A 102 14.25 -6.66 -21.83
N VAL A 103 13.40 -5.72 -22.23
CA VAL A 103 12.98 -5.61 -23.63
C VAL A 103 14.17 -5.30 -24.56
N PRO A 104 15.04 -4.31 -24.29
CA PRO A 104 16.22 -4.07 -25.10
C PRO A 104 17.23 -5.22 -25.07
N ASN A 105 17.49 -5.81 -23.90
CA ASN A 105 18.47 -6.90 -23.76
C ASN A 105 18.05 -8.18 -24.50
N GLU A 106 16.75 -8.53 -24.50
CA GLU A 106 16.26 -9.76 -25.14
C GLU A 106 15.85 -9.60 -26.60
N ARG A 107 15.35 -8.41 -26.99
CA ARG A 107 14.81 -8.19 -28.35
C ARG A 107 15.70 -7.34 -29.24
N GLY A 108 16.81 -6.78 -28.72
CA GLY A 108 17.68 -5.88 -29.47
C GLY A 108 17.01 -4.58 -29.90
N THR A 109 15.91 -4.19 -29.26
CA THR A 109 15.22 -2.92 -29.53
C THR A 109 16.02 -1.74 -28.98
N PRO A 110 15.92 -0.55 -29.60
CA PRO A 110 16.64 0.63 -29.11
C PRO A 110 16.27 0.96 -27.66
N GLN A 111 17.30 1.33 -26.88
CA GLN A 111 17.16 1.71 -25.48
C GLN A 111 16.36 3.01 -25.34
N LEU A 112 15.60 3.11 -24.24
CA LEU A 112 15.00 4.37 -23.84
C LEU A 112 16.09 5.37 -23.42
N SER A 113 15.97 6.63 -23.87
CA SER A 113 16.75 7.72 -23.29
C SER A 113 16.39 7.92 -21.82
N SER A 114 17.31 8.42 -20.99
CA SER A 114 17.04 8.67 -19.56
C SER A 114 15.81 9.55 -19.31
N LYS A 115 15.54 10.52 -20.20
CA LYS A 115 14.35 11.38 -20.14
C LYS A 115 13.06 10.59 -20.42
N ALA A 116 13.07 9.75 -21.46
CA ALA A 116 11.93 8.92 -21.80
C ALA A 116 11.67 7.87 -20.72
N PHE A 117 12.73 7.25 -20.17
CA PHE A 117 12.65 6.32 -19.06
C PHE A 117 11.96 6.96 -17.85
N LEU A 118 12.40 8.16 -17.42
CA LEU A 118 11.77 8.86 -16.31
C LEU A 118 10.30 9.21 -16.57
N ALA A 119 9.95 9.64 -17.79
CA ALA A 119 8.57 9.96 -18.12
C ALA A 119 7.65 8.72 -18.00
N VAL A 120 8.07 7.58 -18.55
CA VAL A 120 7.32 6.31 -18.48
C VAL A 120 7.24 5.82 -17.03
N TRP A 121 8.34 5.93 -16.29
CA TRP A 121 8.43 5.58 -14.87
C TRP A 121 7.45 6.39 -14.02
N VAL A 122 7.43 7.73 -14.12
CA VAL A 122 6.49 8.57 -13.36
C VAL A 122 5.05 8.21 -13.71
N LEU A 123 4.74 8.07 -15.00
CA LEU A 123 3.38 7.79 -15.45
C LEU A 123 2.86 6.44 -14.90
N ALA A 124 3.66 5.38 -15.04
CA ALA A 124 3.29 4.07 -14.53
C ALA A 124 3.19 4.04 -13.00
N ALA A 125 4.11 4.71 -12.30
CA ALA A 125 4.08 4.82 -10.84
C ALA A 125 2.80 5.53 -10.38
N ILE A 126 2.38 6.63 -11.00
CA ILE A 126 1.15 7.35 -10.66
C ILE A 126 -0.08 6.45 -10.87
N ILE A 127 -0.19 5.81 -12.04
CA ILE A 127 -1.34 4.95 -12.36
C ILE A 127 -1.44 3.79 -11.36
N CYS A 128 -0.32 3.09 -11.10
CA CYS A 128 -0.29 1.98 -10.16
C CYS A 128 -0.57 2.43 -8.73
N THR A 129 -0.05 3.60 -8.32
CA THR A 129 -0.32 4.21 -7.01
C THR A 129 -1.81 4.42 -6.81
N LEU A 130 -2.48 5.08 -7.76
CA LEU A 130 -3.92 5.37 -7.67
C LEU A 130 -4.75 4.08 -7.66
N LEU A 131 -4.40 3.09 -8.50
CA LEU A 131 -5.07 1.80 -8.53
C LEU A 131 -4.94 1.07 -7.18
N ALA A 132 -3.73 1.00 -6.65
CA ALA A 132 -3.45 0.31 -5.39
C ALA A 132 -4.10 0.98 -4.19
N GLY A 133 -4.06 2.31 -4.11
CA GLY A 133 -4.71 3.06 -3.03
C GLY A 133 -6.22 2.88 -3.07
N ARG A 134 -6.81 2.86 -4.27
CA ARG A 134 -8.26 2.79 -4.43
C ARG A 134 -8.83 1.40 -4.15
N TRP A 135 -8.16 0.34 -4.59
CA TRP A 135 -8.69 -1.03 -4.53
C TRP A 135 -7.83 -1.93 -3.64
N LYS A 136 -8.44 -2.51 -2.60
CA LYS A 136 -7.75 -3.45 -1.69
C LYS A 136 -7.05 -4.58 -2.44
N TYR A 137 -7.72 -5.22 -3.39
CA TYR A 137 -7.14 -6.35 -4.13
C TYR A 137 -5.98 -5.93 -5.05
N ALA A 138 -6.01 -4.70 -5.59
CA ALA A 138 -4.88 -4.17 -6.35
C ALA A 138 -3.65 -3.97 -5.44
N ALA A 139 -3.82 -3.40 -4.24
CA ALA A 139 -2.74 -3.27 -3.26
C ALA A 139 -2.14 -4.63 -2.87
N LEU A 140 -3.00 -5.62 -2.59
CA LEU A 140 -2.56 -6.97 -2.24
C LEU A 140 -1.82 -7.65 -3.40
N PHE A 141 -2.35 -7.52 -4.63
CA PHE A 141 -1.72 -8.06 -5.83
C PHE A 141 -0.35 -7.42 -6.06
N PHE A 142 -0.24 -6.10 -6.04
CA PHE A 142 1.04 -5.41 -6.25
C PHE A 142 2.06 -5.70 -5.15
N THR A 143 1.62 -5.79 -3.88
CA THR A 143 2.50 -6.19 -2.77
C THR A 143 2.97 -7.63 -2.94
N GLY A 144 2.09 -8.54 -3.37
CA GLY A 144 2.44 -9.93 -3.66
C GLY A 144 3.44 -10.05 -4.82
N VAL A 145 3.14 -9.45 -5.96
CA VAL A 145 3.99 -9.53 -7.15
C VAL A 145 5.35 -8.88 -6.87
N SER A 146 5.39 -7.60 -6.47
CA SER A 146 6.67 -6.92 -6.21
C SER A 146 7.42 -7.52 -5.03
N GLY A 147 6.75 -7.78 -3.90
CA GLY A 147 7.41 -8.29 -2.70
C GLY A 147 8.10 -9.62 -2.90
N TYR A 148 7.41 -10.60 -3.47
CA TYR A 148 7.95 -11.95 -3.60
C TYR A 148 8.90 -12.12 -4.79
N THR A 149 8.70 -11.38 -5.88
CA THR A 149 9.70 -11.35 -6.97
C THR A 149 11.02 -10.76 -6.47
N LEU A 150 10.97 -9.66 -5.73
CA LEU A 150 12.15 -9.00 -5.19
C LEU A 150 12.81 -9.79 -4.06
N LEU A 151 12.02 -10.46 -3.22
CA LEU A 151 12.53 -11.40 -2.23
C LEU A 151 13.31 -12.53 -2.90
N ALA A 152 12.73 -13.16 -3.91
CA ALA A 152 13.38 -14.21 -4.67
C ALA A 152 14.64 -13.71 -5.38
N LEU A 153 14.59 -12.53 -5.98
CA LEU A 153 15.74 -11.92 -6.63
C LEU A 153 16.87 -11.63 -5.62
N ALA A 154 16.55 -11.10 -4.45
CA ALA A 154 17.54 -10.89 -3.38
C ALA A 154 18.15 -12.21 -2.89
N ILE A 155 17.35 -13.28 -2.75
CA ILE A 155 17.88 -14.62 -2.43
C ILE A 155 18.82 -15.11 -3.53
N CYS A 156 18.48 -14.89 -4.80
CA CYS A 156 19.38 -15.22 -5.92
C CYS A 156 20.70 -14.45 -5.85
N VAL A 157 20.66 -13.17 -5.47
CA VAL A 157 21.84 -12.34 -5.26
C VAL A 157 22.67 -12.83 -4.08
N ILE A 158 22.08 -13.48 -3.07
CA ILE A 158 22.82 -13.99 -1.91
C ILE A 158 23.44 -15.37 -2.17
N VAL A 159 22.66 -16.28 -2.77
CA VAL A 159 23.02 -17.71 -2.92
C VAL A 159 23.86 -17.98 -4.16
N HIS A 160 23.75 -17.09 -5.15
CA HIS A 160 24.45 -17.17 -6.42
C HIS A 160 24.10 -18.37 -7.31
N PRO A 161 22.81 -18.74 -7.49
CA PRO A 161 22.47 -19.92 -8.27
C PRO A 161 22.62 -19.68 -9.78
N SER A 162 22.55 -20.77 -10.56
CA SER A 162 22.58 -20.70 -12.03
C SER A 162 21.41 -19.89 -12.60
N LEU A 163 21.57 -19.33 -13.81
CA LEU A 163 20.58 -18.43 -14.43
C LEU A 163 19.17 -19.02 -14.49
N ILE A 164 19.04 -20.27 -14.97
CA ILE A 164 17.76 -20.99 -15.07
C ILE A 164 17.11 -21.12 -13.67
N THR A 165 17.92 -21.42 -12.65
CA THR A 165 17.43 -21.54 -11.27
C THR A 165 16.90 -20.21 -10.75
N ARG A 166 17.53 -19.08 -11.09
CA ARG A 166 17.05 -17.75 -10.70
C ARG A 166 15.66 -17.47 -11.28
N VAL A 167 15.49 -17.70 -12.57
CA VAL A 167 14.21 -17.49 -13.27
C VAL A 167 13.12 -18.40 -12.71
N ALA A 168 13.42 -19.67 -12.48
CA ALA A 168 12.49 -20.62 -11.88
C ALA A 168 12.08 -20.20 -10.45
N LEU A 169 13.06 -19.82 -9.61
CA LEU A 169 12.82 -19.41 -8.23
C LEU A 169 11.96 -18.15 -8.16
N VAL A 170 12.27 -17.13 -8.95
CA VAL A 170 11.48 -15.89 -9.03
C VAL A 170 10.06 -16.16 -9.52
N SER A 171 9.90 -17.04 -10.51
CA SER A 171 8.58 -17.40 -11.05
C SER A 171 7.71 -18.10 -9.99
N VAL A 172 8.28 -19.04 -9.24
CA VAL A 172 7.58 -19.75 -8.17
C VAL A 172 7.19 -18.81 -7.04
N PHE A 173 8.13 -17.98 -6.57
CA PHE A 173 7.85 -17.01 -5.49
C PHE A 173 6.82 -15.98 -5.92
N LEU A 174 6.87 -15.49 -7.16
CA LEU A 174 5.86 -14.59 -7.73
C LEU A 174 4.47 -15.21 -7.60
N LEU A 175 4.29 -16.42 -8.14
CA LEU A 175 2.97 -17.06 -8.19
C LEU A 175 2.46 -17.40 -6.79
N VAL A 176 3.27 -18.12 -6.02
CA VAL A 176 2.89 -18.59 -4.67
C VAL A 176 2.67 -17.39 -3.74
N GLY A 177 3.61 -16.45 -3.71
CA GLY A 177 3.53 -15.26 -2.86
C GLY A 177 2.34 -14.36 -3.19
N THR A 178 2.03 -14.17 -4.48
CA THR A 178 0.87 -13.39 -4.90
C THR A 178 -0.43 -14.06 -4.47
N VAL A 179 -0.57 -15.36 -4.67
CA VAL A 179 -1.76 -16.12 -4.21
C VAL A 179 -1.92 -16.00 -2.70
N LEU A 180 -0.84 -16.18 -1.94
CA LEU A 180 -0.87 -16.10 -0.48
C LEU A 180 -1.26 -14.70 0.05
N CYS A 181 -0.86 -13.63 -0.65
CA CYS A 181 -1.31 -12.27 -0.34
C CYS A 181 -2.80 -12.04 -0.67
N LEU A 182 -3.34 -12.71 -1.68
CA LEU A 182 -4.72 -12.58 -2.11
C LEU A 182 -5.71 -13.45 -1.33
N LEU A 183 -5.24 -14.48 -0.64
CA LEU A 183 -6.10 -15.38 0.13
C LEU A 183 -6.96 -14.61 1.16
N PRO A 184 -8.27 -14.88 1.25
CA PRO A 184 -9.19 -14.22 2.19
C PRO A 184 -9.07 -14.79 3.62
N LEU A 185 -7.88 -15.23 4.02
CA LEU A 185 -7.62 -15.79 5.34
C LEU A 185 -6.82 -14.76 6.15
N ALA A 186 -7.50 -13.97 6.99
CA ALA A 186 -6.92 -12.80 7.66
C ALA A 186 -5.58 -13.10 8.38
N ARG A 187 -5.45 -14.25 9.03
CA ARG A 187 -4.19 -14.61 9.73
C ARG A 187 -3.01 -14.77 8.78
N TYR A 188 -3.21 -15.49 7.67
CA TYR A 188 -2.17 -15.76 6.69
C TYR A 188 -1.90 -14.54 5.80
N GLN A 189 -2.97 -13.88 5.35
CA GLN A 189 -2.88 -12.68 4.52
C GLN A 189 -2.00 -11.60 5.16
N HIS A 190 -2.20 -11.29 6.45
CA HIS A 190 -1.37 -10.27 7.11
C HIS A 190 0.11 -10.67 7.16
N LEU A 191 0.42 -11.93 7.44
CA LEU A 191 1.79 -12.41 7.49
C LEU A 191 2.47 -12.28 6.12
N PHE A 192 1.81 -12.74 5.06
CA PHE A 192 2.40 -12.74 3.72
C PHE A 192 2.47 -11.33 3.12
N VAL A 193 1.48 -10.47 3.36
CA VAL A 193 1.52 -9.06 2.94
C VAL A 193 2.63 -8.31 3.67
N ARG A 194 2.86 -8.60 4.95
CA ARG A 194 3.96 -8.01 5.74
C ARG A 194 5.32 -8.38 5.18
N ILE A 195 5.56 -9.67 4.94
CA ILE A 195 6.82 -10.12 4.35
C ILE A 195 6.99 -9.50 2.96
N GLY A 196 5.95 -9.49 2.13
CA GLY A 196 6.00 -8.91 0.78
C GLY A 196 6.29 -7.41 0.79
N ALA A 197 5.58 -6.63 1.62
CA ALA A 197 5.80 -5.19 1.73
C ALA A 197 7.21 -4.87 2.27
N SER A 198 7.63 -5.60 3.30
CA SER A 198 8.95 -5.43 3.90
C SER A 198 10.08 -5.80 2.93
N ALA A 199 9.94 -6.90 2.19
CA ALA A 199 10.90 -7.30 1.16
C ALA A 199 10.98 -6.30 0.01
N SER A 200 9.83 -5.81 -0.47
CA SER A 200 9.74 -4.79 -1.53
C SER A 200 10.40 -3.47 -1.10
N GLY A 201 10.16 -3.05 0.14
CA GLY A 201 10.79 -1.87 0.72
C GLY A 201 12.30 -2.06 0.94
N ALA A 202 12.72 -3.14 1.59
CA ALA A 202 14.14 -3.39 1.86
C ALA A 202 14.95 -3.46 0.56
N PHE A 203 14.39 -4.09 -0.48
CA PHE A 203 15.01 -4.16 -1.79
C PHE A 203 15.19 -2.77 -2.41
N GLY A 204 14.16 -1.91 -2.35
CA GLY A 204 14.23 -0.54 -2.84
C GLY A 204 15.26 0.31 -2.10
N VAL A 205 15.30 0.21 -0.76
CA VAL A 205 16.31 0.92 0.06
C VAL A 205 17.73 0.51 -0.35
N VAL A 206 18.00 -0.79 -0.43
CA VAL A 206 19.33 -1.30 -0.77
C VAL A 206 19.73 -0.94 -2.20
N THR A 207 18.79 -1.04 -3.15
CA THR A 207 19.03 -0.63 -4.55
C THR A 207 19.35 0.86 -4.64
N CYS A 208 18.58 1.73 -3.98
CA CYS A 208 18.84 3.17 -3.94
C CYS A 208 20.20 3.49 -3.32
N ILE A 209 20.55 2.88 -2.18
CA ILE A 209 21.88 3.04 -1.56
C ILE A 209 22.97 2.64 -2.57
N SER A 210 22.81 1.49 -3.23
CA SER A 210 23.76 1.00 -4.21
C SER A 210 23.93 1.95 -5.40
N LEU A 211 22.84 2.51 -5.93
CA LEU A 211 22.87 3.48 -7.03
C LEU A 211 23.54 4.81 -6.62
N LEU A 212 23.30 5.28 -5.39
CA LEU A 212 23.89 6.52 -4.87
C LEU A 212 25.38 6.38 -4.57
N VAL A 213 25.81 5.23 -4.05
CA VAL A 213 27.23 4.93 -3.77
C VAL A 213 27.98 4.52 -5.05
N GLY A 214 27.27 4.07 -6.08
CA GLY A 214 27.88 3.59 -7.34
C GLY A 214 28.37 2.13 -7.26
N ILE A 215 27.76 1.30 -6.42
CA ILE A 215 28.06 -0.13 -6.34
C ILE A 215 27.23 -0.84 -7.41
N SER A 216 27.89 -1.38 -8.44
CA SER A 216 27.19 -2.03 -9.57
C SER A 216 26.49 -3.33 -9.18
N ALA A 217 27.03 -4.07 -8.21
CA ALA A 217 26.55 -5.40 -7.83
C ALA A 217 25.04 -5.43 -7.48
N TRP A 218 24.58 -4.43 -6.72
CA TRP A 218 23.17 -4.21 -6.36
C TRP A 218 22.51 -3.10 -7.17
N GLY A 219 23.26 -2.15 -7.74
CA GLY A 219 22.71 -1.10 -8.61
C GLY A 219 22.12 -1.67 -9.90
N ASN A 220 22.69 -2.76 -10.40
CA ASN A 220 22.25 -3.48 -11.59
C ASN A 220 21.65 -4.86 -11.25
N VAL A 221 21.05 -4.98 -10.06
CA VAL A 221 20.51 -6.24 -9.54
C VAL A 221 19.52 -6.95 -10.48
N TRP A 222 18.80 -6.19 -11.32
CA TRP A 222 17.85 -6.74 -12.29
C TRP A 222 18.51 -7.61 -13.36
N GLU A 223 19.74 -7.30 -13.77
CA GLU A 223 20.50 -8.05 -14.78
C GLU A 223 20.73 -9.50 -14.38
N ARG A 224 20.68 -9.80 -13.07
CA ARG A 224 20.84 -11.15 -12.55
C ARG A 224 19.79 -12.11 -13.10
N LEU A 225 18.70 -11.64 -13.71
CA LEU A 225 17.68 -12.49 -14.31
C LEU A 225 17.98 -12.94 -15.75
N TRP A 226 18.90 -12.29 -16.47
CA TRP A 226 19.25 -12.64 -17.86
C TRP A 226 20.77 -12.74 -18.12
N VAL A 227 21.63 -12.24 -17.22
CA VAL A 227 23.09 -12.34 -17.32
C VAL A 227 23.62 -13.48 -16.42
N SER A 228 24.38 -14.41 -17.01
CA SER A 228 24.93 -15.57 -16.28
C SER A 228 25.94 -15.14 -15.21
N ASP A 229 26.91 -14.30 -15.59
CA ASP A 229 28.09 -13.94 -14.79
C ASP A 229 28.25 -12.41 -14.70
N GLY A 230 27.22 -11.73 -14.21
CA GLY A 230 27.24 -10.27 -14.10
C GLY A 230 28.36 -9.76 -13.20
N ALA A 231 28.92 -8.60 -13.53
CA ALA A 231 30.01 -7.98 -12.78
C ALA A 231 29.67 -7.73 -11.29
N GLY A 232 30.68 -7.76 -10.42
CA GLY A 232 30.53 -7.42 -9.00
C GLY A 232 30.01 -8.55 -8.11
N TRP A 233 29.88 -9.77 -8.65
CA TRP A 233 29.42 -10.94 -7.90
C TRP A 233 30.45 -11.43 -6.87
N GLY A 234 29.99 -11.83 -5.69
CA GLY A 234 30.84 -12.33 -4.60
C GLY A 234 31.68 -11.27 -3.89
N THR A 235 31.55 -9.99 -4.26
CA THR A 235 32.36 -8.91 -3.70
C THR A 235 31.96 -8.59 -2.25
N ASN A 236 32.89 -8.03 -1.46
CA ASN A 236 32.60 -7.62 -0.09
C ASN A 236 31.50 -6.54 -0.01
N ALA A 237 31.46 -5.64 -1.00
CA ALA A 237 30.42 -4.62 -1.11
C ALA A 237 29.04 -5.24 -1.32
N GLU A 238 28.93 -6.24 -2.21
CA GLU A 238 27.68 -6.98 -2.40
C GLU A 238 27.25 -7.69 -1.11
N LYS A 239 28.16 -8.41 -0.44
CA LYS A 239 27.88 -9.11 0.82
C LYS A 239 27.36 -8.15 1.90
N GLY A 240 27.94 -6.96 2.00
CA GLY A 240 27.49 -5.91 2.93
C GLY A 240 26.07 -5.43 2.63
N LEU A 241 25.76 -5.16 1.36
CA LEU A 241 24.41 -4.74 0.94
C LEU A 241 23.38 -5.87 1.07
N SER A 242 23.78 -7.11 0.82
CA SER A 242 22.97 -8.30 1.06
C SER A 242 22.66 -8.50 2.54
N ALA A 243 23.63 -8.27 3.42
CA ALA A 243 23.40 -8.28 4.87
C ALA A 243 22.45 -7.15 5.29
N ALA A 244 22.62 -5.94 4.73
CA ALA A 244 21.71 -4.82 4.97
C ALA A 244 20.27 -5.15 4.53
N TYR A 245 20.08 -5.81 3.38
CA TYR A 245 18.78 -6.29 2.93
C TYR A 245 18.13 -7.22 3.96
N CYS A 246 18.86 -8.23 4.43
CA CYS A 246 18.35 -9.18 5.43
C CYS A 246 17.98 -8.49 6.75
N LEU A 247 18.81 -7.57 7.22
CA LEU A 247 18.55 -6.80 8.45
C LEU A 247 17.30 -5.91 8.30
N LEU A 248 17.15 -5.21 7.17
CA LEU A 248 15.98 -4.39 6.88
C LEU A 248 14.70 -5.23 6.77
N LEU A 249 14.77 -6.39 6.13
CA LEU A 249 13.63 -7.31 6.02
C LEU A 249 13.19 -7.83 7.40
N LEU A 250 14.13 -8.31 8.21
CA LEU A 250 13.80 -8.87 9.54
C LEU A 250 13.33 -7.78 10.52
N SER A 251 14.02 -6.64 10.56
CA SER A 251 13.61 -5.52 11.41
C SER A 251 12.29 -4.90 10.94
N GLY A 252 12.07 -4.79 9.63
CA GLY A 252 10.85 -4.28 9.04
C GLY A 252 9.64 -5.17 9.33
N THR A 253 9.77 -6.48 9.14
CA THR A 253 8.71 -7.44 9.51
C THR A 253 8.43 -7.44 11.02
N ALA A 254 9.46 -7.36 11.87
CA ALA A 254 9.26 -7.26 13.32
C ALA A 254 8.57 -5.95 13.72
N CYS A 255 8.96 -4.82 13.12
CA CYS A 255 8.37 -3.51 13.36
C CYS A 255 6.89 -3.47 12.95
N ASP A 256 6.57 -3.94 11.74
CA ASP A 256 5.18 -3.98 11.25
C ASP A 256 4.31 -4.92 12.10
N TRP A 257 4.86 -6.03 12.59
CA TRP A 257 4.19 -6.88 13.57
C TRP A 257 3.89 -6.15 14.87
N PHE A 258 4.88 -5.43 15.40
CA PHE A 258 4.74 -4.63 16.61
C PHE A 258 3.71 -3.51 16.43
N LEU A 259 3.74 -2.79 15.30
CA LEU A 259 2.76 -1.75 14.96
C LEU A 259 1.34 -2.31 14.93
N ARG A 260 1.13 -3.46 14.28
CA ARG A 260 -0.18 -4.12 14.30
C ARG A 260 -0.59 -4.52 15.72
N TYR A 261 0.32 -5.12 16.48
CA TYR A 261 0.03 -5.58 17.84
C TYR A 261 -0.33 -4.43 18.79
N LYS A 262 0.32 -3.28 18.66
CA LYS A 262 0.13 -2.13 19.57
C LYS A 262 -0.88 -1.09 19.08
N LEU A 263 -0.94 -0.84 17.78
CA LEU A 263 -1.69 0.26 17.16
C LEU A 263 -2.75 -0.21 16.16
N GLY A 264 -2.77 -1.51 15.82
CA GLY A 264 -3.65 -2.09 14.80
C GLY A 264 -5.05 -2.39 15.31
N GLU A 265 -5.26 -2.48 16.62
CA GLU A 265 -6.62 -2.52 17.15
C GLU A 265 -7.28 -1.14 16.99
N ASN A 266 -8.43 -1.12 16.32
CA ASN A 266 -9.28 0.05 16.24
C ASN A 266 -10.46 -0.12 17.20
N PRO A 267 -10.30 0.26 18.49
CA PRO A 267 -11.38 0.14 19.46
C PRO A 267 -12.61 0.91 18.98
N ASP A 268 -12.42 2.06 18.35
CA ASP A 268 -13.51 2.90 17.83
C ASP A 268 -14.35 2.15 16.80
N GLU A 269 -13.75 1.37 15.90
CA GLU A 269 -14.51 0.55 14.94
C GLU A 269 -15.31 -0.56 15.64
N LYS A 270 -14.75 -1.18 16.68
CA LYS A 270 -15.49 -2.18 17.48
C LYS A 270 -16.65 -1.51 18.23
N TRP A 271 -16.42 -0.32 18.80
CA TRP A 271 -17.42 0.48 19.49
C TRP A 271 -18.51 0.97 18.54
N ASP A 272 -18.17 1.46 17.35
CA ASP A 272 -19.12 1.88 16.33
C ASP A 272 -19.97 0.72 15.84
N ASN A 273 -19.36 -0.45 15.61
CA ASN A 273 -20.10 -1.66 15.24
C ASN A 273 -21.02 -2.11 16.39
N TYR A 274 -20.55 -2.09 17.63
CA TYR A 274 -21.36 -2.41 18.80
C TYR A 274 -22.53 -1.44 18.95
N LEU A 275 -22.31 -0.13 18.82
CA LEU A 275 -23.37 0.89 18.89
C LEU A 275 -24.35 0.77 17.72
N ALA A 276 -23.87 0.47 16.51
CA ALA A 276 -24.73 0.24 15.35
C ALA A 276 -25.60 -1.03 15.54
N GLU A 277 -25.02 -2.11 16.06
CA GLU A 277 -25.76 -3.34 16.37
C GLU A 277 -26.74 -3.13 17.52
N TYR A 278 -26.33 -2.42 18.57
CA TYR A 278 -27.20 -2.05 19.69
C TYR A 278 -28.39 -1.21 19.22
N THR A 279 -28.15 -0.18 18.40
CA THR A 279 -29.23 0.68 17.88
C THR A 279 -30.16 -0.04 16.91
N THR A 280 -29.68 -1.04 16.17
CA THR A 280 -30.51 -1.83 15.23
C THR A 280 -31.24 -3.02 15.86
N SER A 281 -30.72 -3.57 16.96
CA SER A 281 -31.31 -4.71 17.68
C SER A 281 -32.35 -4.32 18.73
N LEU A 282 -32.38 -3.04 19.14
CA LEU A 282 -33.40 -2.55 20.07
C LEU A 282 -34.79 -2.57 19.42
N PRO A 283 -35.80 -3.20 20.07
CA PRO A 283 -37.17 -3.15 19.57
C PRO A 283 -37.66 -1.70 19.57
N ASN A 284 -38.19 -1.23 18.43
CA ASN A 284 -38.87 0.06 18.31
C ASN A 284 -40.25 -0.02 18.99
N SER A 285 -40.27 -0.19 20.31
CA SER A 285 -41.48 -0.09 21.12
C SER A 285 -41.93 1.37 21.18
N ALA A 286 -43.23 1.62 21.00
CA ALA A 286 -43.83 2.96 20.99
C ALA A 286 -43.62 3.75 22.30
N ASP A 287 -43.34 3.05 23.41
CA ASP A 287 -43.13 3.65 24.74
C ASP A 287 -41.67 4.09 24.99
N ARG A 288 -40.82 4.11 23.97
CA ARG A 288 -39.41 4.49 24.13
C ARG A 288 -39.28 6.01 24.30
N ALA A 289 -38.90 6.44 25.51
CA ALA A 289 -38.50 7.81 25.77
C ALA A 289 -37.23 8.16 24.96
N GLY A 290 -37.34 9.11 24.03
CA GLY A 290 -36.23 9.66 23.26
C GLY A 290 -35.98 8.98 21.92
N THR A 291 -36.61 9.51 20.86
CA THR A 291 -36.11 9.36 19.49
C THR A 291 -34.91 10.28 19.33
N PHE A 292 -33.70 9.72 19.27
CA PHE A 292 -32.49 10.51 18.99
C PHE A 292 -32.57 11.04 17.54
N ALA A 293 -32.95 12.30 17.39
CA ALA A 293 -32.73 13.01 16.13
C ALA A 293 -31.22 13.24 15.99
N PRO A 294 -30.60 12.87 14.85
CA PRO A 294 -29.18 13.14 14.64
C PRO A 294 -28.92 14.65 14.75
N LEU A 295 -27.87 15.01 15.47
CA LEU A 295 -27.45 16.42 15.60
C LEU A 295 -27.27 17.02 14.20
N THR A 296 -27.87 18.18 13.97
CA THR A 296 -27.71 18.90 12.70
C THR A 296 -26.24 19.27 12.52
N SER A 297 -25.68 18.98 11.35
CA SER A 297 -24.28 19.27 11.06
C SER A 297 -23.96 20.77 11.22
N PHE A 298 -22.71 21.09 11.56
CA PHE A 298 -22.22 22.46 11.65
C PHE A 298 -22.55 23.29 10.39
N TRP A 299 -22.46 22.67 9.21
CA TRP A 299 -22.75 23.29 7.92
C TRP A 299 -24.25 23.54 7.71
N SER A 300 -25.12 22.60 8.08
CA SER A 300 -26.58 22.81 8.05
C SER A 300 -27.02 23.89 9.04
N ARG A 301 -26.30 24.04 10.17
CA ARG A 301 -26.59 25.07 11.17
C ARG A 301 -26.22 26.48 10.72
N HIS A 302 -25.19 26.62 9.88
CA HIS A 302 -24.70 27.92 9.44
C HIS A 302 -25.14 28.32 8.03
N PHE A 303 -25.48 27.35 7.17
CA PHE A 303 -25.78 27.61 5.75
C PHE A 303 -27.12 27.01 5.29
N GLY A 304 -27.92 26.43 6.17
CA GLY A 304 -29.27 25.96 5.84
C GLY A 304 -30.20 27.13 5.58
N LEU A 305 -30.66 27.28 4.32
CA LEU A 305 -31.77 28.18 3.97
C LEU A 305 -33.05 27.74 4.70
N GLY A 306 -33.81 28.73 5.16
CA GLY A 306 -34.89 28.60 6.12
C GLY A 306 -36.05 27.67 5.77
N ASP A 307 -36.81 27.43 6.84
CA ASP A 307 -38.17 26.92 6.94
C ASP A 307 -38.40 25.40 6.84
N ALA A 308 -38.40 24.78 8.02
CA ALA A 308 -39.60 24.11 8.52
C ALA A 308 -39.57 24.11 10.06
N HIS A 309 -40.67 24.49 10.70
CA HIS A 309 -40.92 24.29 12.12
C HIS A 309 -40.51 22.87 12.55
N LEU A 310 -39.34 22.74 13.18
CA LEU A 310 -39.00 21.55 13.96
C LEU A 310 -39.61 21.74 15.35
N PRO A 311 -40.38 20.77 15.87
CA PRO A 311 -40.91 20.86 17.22
C PRO A 311 -39.75 21.08 18.18
N THR A 312 -39.92 22.14 18.96
CA THR A 312 -39.01 22.67 19.94
C THR A 312 -38.71 21.63 21.00
N GLU A 313 -37.45 21.63 21.43
CA GLU A 313 -37.00 21.19 22.75
C GLU A 313 -36.97 19.68 23.00
N ILE A 314 -35.77 19.10 22.85
CA ILE A 314 -35.41 17.89 23.59
C ILE A 314 -35.32 18.32 25.06
N ILE A 315 -36.41 18.17 25.80
CA ILE A 315 -36.42 18.37 27.26
C ILE A 315 -35.61 17.23 27.86
N TYR A 316 -34.39 17.54 28.28
CA TYR A 316 -33.64 16.63 29.15
C TYR A 316 -34.29 16.69 30.54
N PRO A 317 -34.55 15.54 31.19
CA PRO A 317 -35.03 15.56 32.56
C PRO A 317 -34.00 16.32 33.41
N VAL A 318 -34.48 17.31 34.14
CA VAL A 318 -33.64 18.08 35.06
C VAL A 318 -33.38 17.17 36.27
N ASP A 319 -32.27 17.35 37.00
CA ASP A 319 -31.91 16.52 38.17
C ASP A 319 -33.02 16.44 39.25
N VAL A 320 -34.02 17.31 39.18
CA VAL A 320 -35.21 17.34 40.03
C VAL A 320 -36.21 16.24 39.65
N ASP A 321 -36.35 15.92 38.37
CA ASP A 321 -37.29 14.90 37.87
C ASP A 321 -36.81 13.47 38.15
N LEU A 322 -35.48 13.28 38.22
CA LEU A 322 -34.85 12.00 38.57
C LEU A 322 -34.96 11.63 40.06
N LYS A 323 -35.43 12.56 40.90
CA LYS A 323 -35.58 12.35 42.36
C LYS A 323 -36.96 11.89 42.79
N GLN A 324 -37.92 11.78 41.89
CA GLN A 324 -39.24 11.26 42.25
C GLN A 324 -39.16 9.75 42.43
N SER A 325 -39.51 9.27 43.63
CA SER A 325 -39.60 7.85 43.95
C SER A 325 -40.74 7.23 43.13
N ILE A 326 -40.40 6.19 42.37
CA ILE A 326 -41.37 5.38 41.61
C ILE A 326 -42.36 4.76 42.62
N PRO A 327 -43.69 4.91 42.40
CA PRO A 327 -44.72 4.38 43.30
C PRO A 327 -44.74 2.85 43.39
#